data_AF-A0A061ACJ0-F1
#
_entry.id   AF-A0A061ACJ0-F1
#
_cell.length_a   1.000
_cell.length_b   1.000
_cell.length_c   1.000
_cell.angle_alpha   90.00
_cell.angle_beta   90.00
_cell.angle_gamma   90.00
#
_symmetry.space_group_name_H-M   'P 1'
#
loop_
_entity.id
_entity.type
_entity.pdbx_description
1 polymer ?
#
loop_
_entity_poly.entity_id
_entity_poly.type
_entity_poly.pdbx_seq_one_letter_code
_entity_poly.pdbx_strand_id
1 'polypeptide(L)'
;MDQMDRAVLVTAISEMAVLRALQLAGNRLLGKRGCSVRGPMKVVEPWSIHVHLQVQEHELNALLKGAWQIPVAVGLPDNLLDALDKHVRTLLAAGIEFRRDDLLLTLSRLPQQLELPWDSHDPCVAS
;
A
#
# COMPACT_ATOMS: atom_id res chain seq x y z
N MET A 1 15.57 -10.04 17.17
CA MET A 1 14.79 -10.42 15.97
C MET A 1 15.79 -10.82 14.90
N ASP A 2 15.64 -11.98 14.28
CA ASP A 2 16.55 -12.38 13.19
C ASP A 2 16.31 -11.50 11.94
N GLN A 3 17.32 -11.38 11.08
CA GLN A 3 17.24 -10.60 9.84
C GLN A 3 16.14 -11.15 8.91
N MET A 4 15.92 -12.47 8.92
CA MET A 4 14.84 -13.13 8.18
C MET A 4 13.46 -12.71 8.70
N ASP A 5 13.25 -12.73 10.02
CA ASP A 5 11.99 -12.33 10.66
C ASP A 5 11.65 -10.87 10.35
N ARG A 6 12.67 -10.01 10.35
CA ARG A 6 12.53 -8.60 10.00
C ARG A 6 12.08 -8.40 8.55
N ALA A 7 12.69 -9.11 7.61
CA ALA A 7 12.34 -9.02 6.19
C ALA A 7 10.90 -9.50 5.92
N VAL A 8 10.49 -10.58 6.60
CA VAL A 8 9.10 -11.09 6.53
C VAL A 8 8.12 -10.05 7.07
N LEU A 9 8.43 -9.43 8.22
CA LEU A 9 7.58 -8.41 8.83
C LEU A 9 7.43 -7.17 7.94
N VAL A 10 8.55 -6.64 7.42
CA VAL A 10 8.53 -5.49 6.50
C VAL A 10 7.70 -5.81 5.26
N THR A 11 7.86 -7.02 4.69
CA THR A 11 7.08 -7.45 3.54
C THR A 11 5.59 -7.50 3.85
N ALA A 12 5.19 -8.10 4.98
CA ALA A 12 3.79 -8.23 5.37
C ALA A 12 3.14 -6.86 5.62
N ILE A 13 3.83 -5.96 6.32
CA ILE A 13 3.33 -4.60 6.58
C ILE A 13 3.21 -3.80 5.29
N SER A 14 4.20 -3.91 4.40
CA SER A 14 4.17 -3.26 3.09
C SER A 14 3.02 -3.76 2.23
N GLU A 15 2.79 -5.08 2.22
CA GLU A 15 1.68 -5.72 1.52
C GLU A 15 0.33 -5.21 2.05
N MET A 16 0.15 -5.18 3.37
CA MET A 16 -1.06 -4.63 3.99
C MET A 16 -1.27 -3.15 3.64
N ALA A 17 -0.22 -2.33 3.67
CA ALA A 17 -0.30 -0.92 3.34
C ALA A 17 -0.72 -0.69 1.87
N VAL A 18 -0.12 -1.46 0.94
CA VAL A 18 -0.45 -1.40 -0.49
C VAL A 18 -1.89 -1.85 -0.76
N LEU A 19 -2.30 -3.01 -0.24
CA LEU A 19 -3.67 -3.51 -0.41
C LEU A 19 -4.69 -2.54 0.19
N ARG A 20 -4.39 -1.92 1.33
CA ARG A 20 -5.27 -0.94 1.96
C ARG A 20 -5.40 0.34 1.13
N ALA A 21 -4.30 0.83 0.55
CA ALA A 21 -4.30 1.98 -0.33
C ALA A 21 -5.13 1.70 -1.61
N LEU A 22 -4.95 0.52 -2.21
CA LEU A 22 -5.72 0.07 -3.37
C LEU A 22 -7.20 -0.07 -3.06
N GLN A 23 -7.56 -0.68 -1.92
CA GLN A 23 -8.95 -0.77 -1.47
C GLN A 23 -9.59 0.61 -1.29
N LEU A 24 -8.88 1.56 -0.69
CA LEU A 24 -9.36 2.94 -0.53
C LEU A 24 -9.62 3.59 -1.91
N ALA A 25 -8.69 3.44 -2.84
CA ALA A 25 -8.82 3.95 -4.19
C ALA A 25 -10.00 3.29 -4.93
N GLY A 26 -10.13 1.96 -4.87
CA GLY A 26 -11.23 1.21 -5.48
C GLY A 26 -12.60 1.63 -4.97
N ASN A 27 -12.75 1.78 -3.64
CA ASN A 27 -13.99 2.27 -3.04
C ASN A 27 -14.36 3.68 -3.53
N ARG A 28 -13.39 4.57 -3.66
CA ARG A 28 -13.62 5.93 -4.19
C ARG A 28 -13.96 5.91 -5.67
N LEU A 29 -13.31 5.04 -6.44
CA LEU A 29 -13.57 4.87 -7.86
C LEU A 29 -15.00 4.39 -8.09
N LEU A 30 -15.48 3.40 -7.33
CA LEU A 30 -16.89 2.98 -7.34
C LEU A 30 -17.83 4.09 -6.86
N GLY A 31 -17.43 4.85 -5.85
CA GLY A 31 -18.17 5.99 -5.32
C GLY A 31 -18.51 7.04 -6.39
N LYS A 32 -17.57 7.31 -7.31
CA LYS A 32 -17.76 8.23 -8.44
C LYS A 32 -18.64 7.67 -9.57
N ARG A 33 -18.94 6.37 -9.60
CA ARG A 33 -19.69 5.72 -10.68
C ARG A 33 -21.15 5.46 -10.27
N GLY A 34 -22.04 5.47 -11.25
CA GLY A 34 -23.46 5.18 -11.08
C GLY A 34 -23.76 3.71 -10.78
N CYS A 35 -25.01 3.42 -10.40
CA CYS A 35 -25.46 2.09 -9.96
C CYS A 35 -25.24 0.97 -11.00
N SER A 36 -25.28 1.28 -12.29
CA SER A 36 -25.04 0.32 -13.38
C SER A 36 -23.64 -0.28 -13.38
N VAL A 37 -22.64 0.44 -12.87
CA VAL A 37 -21.25 -0.03 -12.75
C VAL A 37 -21.02 -0.72 -11.41
N ARG A 38 -21.70 -0.30 -10.34
CA ARG A 38 -21.52 -0.87 -9.00
C ARG A 38 -22.03 -2.31 -8.87
N GLY A 39 -23.09 -2.67 -9.59
CA GLY A 39 -23.67 -4.02 -9.56
C GLY A 39 -22.67 -5.10 -9.99
N PRO A 40 -22.10 -5.02 -11.20
CA PRO A 40 -21.08 -5.96 -11.68
C PRO A 40 -19.82 -6.03 -10.82
N MET A 41 -19.46 -4.93 -10.14
CA MET A 41 -18.24 -4.85 -9.32
C MET A 41 -18.37 -5.46 -7.93
N LYS A 42 -19.56 -5.94 -7.52
CA LYS A 42 -19.76 -6.55 -6.19
C LYS A 42 -18.95 -7.84 -5.96
N VAL A 43 -18.58 -8.53 -7.03
CA VAL A 43 -17.80 -9.79 -6.99
C VAL A 43 -16.30 -9.56 -7.15
N VAL A 44 -15.88 -8.32 -7.41
CA VAL A 44 -14.48 -7.95 -7.56
C VAL A 44 -13.94 -7.52 -6.20
N GLU A 45 -12.76 -8.02 -5.85
CA GLU A 45 -12.11 -7.61 -4.62
C GLU A 45 -11.84 -6.11 -4.61
N PRO A 46 -12.09 -5.40 -3.48
CA PRO A 46 -11.98 -3.94 -3.43
C PRO A 46 -10.62 -3.38 -3.85
N TRP A 47 -9.54 -4.13 -3.63
CA TRP A 47 -8.17 -3.76 -4.01
C TRP A 47 -7.82 -4.06 -5.48
N SER A 48 -8.69 -4.73 -6.23
CA SER A 48 -8.49 -5.06 -7.66
C SER A 48 -9.41 -4.25 -8.59
N ILE A 49 -10.25 -3.36 -8.06
CA ILE A 49 -11.22 -2.58 -8.84
C ILE A 49 -10.56 -1.75 -9.96
N HIS A 50 -9.36 -1.22 -9.74
CA HIS A 50 -8.64 -0.40 -10.73
C HIS A 50 -8.20 -1.19 -11.97
N VAL A 51 -8.16 -2.53 -11.90
CA VAL A 51 -7.89 -3.41 -13.05
C VAL A 51 -9.08 -3.41 -14.02
N HIS A 52 -10.30 -3.22 -13.50
CA HIS A 52 -11.53 -3.25 -14.27
C HIS A 52 -12.01 -1.86 -14.69
N LEU A 53 -11.59 -0.83 -13.96
CA LEU A 53 -12.02 0.54 -14.18
C LEU A 53 -10.80 1.43 -14.38
N GLN A 54 -10.70 2.02 -15.57
CA GLN A 54 -9.61 2.93 -15.91
C GLN A 54 -9.54 4.09 -14.90
N VAL A 55 -8.33 4.32 -14.39
CA VAL A 55 -7.99 5.45 -13.52
C VAL A 55 -7.20 6.46 -14.34
N GLN A 56 -7.64 7.71 -14.35
CA GLN A 56 -6.87 8.77 -14.99
C GLN A 56 -5.78 9.28 -14.04
N GLU A 57 -4.61 9.64 -14.58
CA GLU A 57 -3.46 10.07 -13.77
C GLU A 57 -3.80 11.27 -12.85
N HIS A 58 -4.59 12.22 -13.35
CA HIS A 58 -5.03 13.38 -12.57
C HIS A 58 -5.94 13.02 -11.38
N GLU A 59 -6.53 11.82 -11.35
CA GLU A 59 -7.38 11.36 -10.25
C GLU A 59 -6.60 10.73 -9.11
N LEU A 60 -5.34 10.33 -9.32
CA LEU A 60 -4.55 9.55 -8.36
C LEU A 60 -4.45 10.23 -6.99
N ASN A 61 -4.21 11.54 -6.96
CA ASN A 61 -4.13 12.31 -5.71
C ASN A 61 -5.45 12.27 -4.92
N ALA A 62 -6.59 12.36 -5.62
CA ALA A 62 -7.91 12.28 -4.98
C ALA A 62 -8.22 10.86 -4.50
N LEU A 63 -7.84 9.84 -5.27
CA LEU A 63 -8.06 8.43 -4.92
C LEU A 63 -7.19 7.99 -3.75
N LEU A 64 -5.96 8.48 -3.63
CA LEU A 64 -5.01 8.11 -2.57
C LEU A 64 -5.01 9.04 -1.35
N LYS A 65 -5.85 10.09 -1.35
CA LYS A 65 -5.95 11.03 -0.21
C LYS A 65 -6.13 10.28 1.13
N GLY A 66 -5.16 10.40 2.03
CA GLY A 66 -5.22 9.78 3.36
C GLY A 66 -4.89 8.28 3.41
N ALA A 67 -4.48 7.66 2.30
CA ALA A 67 -4.08 6.24 2.27
C ALA A 67 -2.93 5.93 3.24
N TRP A 68 -2.02 6.89 3.43
CA TRP A 68 -0.80 6.73 4.19
C TRP A 68 -0.89 7.19 5.66
N GLN A 69 -2.06 7.65 6.12
CA GLN A 69 -2.21 8.15 7.50
C GLN A 69 -1.90 7.08 8.56
N ILE A 70 -2.37 5.85 8.37
CA ILE A 70 -2.11 4.75 9.29
C ILE A 70 -0.63 4.33 9.24
N PRO A 71 -0.04 4.05 8.05
CA PRO A 71 1.40 3.80 7.92
C PRO A 71 2.30 4.87 8.58
N VAL A 72 1.97 6.16 8.43
CA VAL A 72 2.68 7.25 9.10
C VAL A 72 2.50 7.19 10.61
N ALA A 73 1.26 6.98 11.10
CA ALA A 73 0.97 6.93 12.53
C ALA A 73 1.67 5.76 13.26
N VAL A 74 1.93 4.64 12.56
CA VAL A 74 2.69 3.51 13.11
C VAL A 74 4.20 3.66 12.95
N GLY A 75 4.67 4.77 12.39
CA GLY A 75 6.09 5.11 12.30
C GLY A 75 6.84 4.47 11.14
N LEU A 76 6.18 4.14 10.02
CA LEU A 76 6.92 3.64 8.86
C LEU A 76 7.85 4.71 8.28
N PRO A 77 9.07 4.33 7.84
CA PRO A 77 10.03 5.25 7.25
C PRO A 77 9.51 5.94 5.99
N ASP A 78 9.81 7.23 5.82
CA ASP A 78 9.38 8.01 4.66
C ASP A 78 9.85 7.41 3.33
N ASN A 79 11.08 6.89 3.26
CA ASN A 79 11.60 6.25 2.06
C ASN A 79 10.82 4.97 1.67
N LEU A 80 10.34 4.21 2.66
CA LEU A 80 9.46 3.07 2.44
C LEU A 80 8.10 3.57 1.95
N LEU A 81 7.51 4.54 2.64
CA LEU A 81 6.21 5.12 2.26
C LEU A 81 6.21 5.67 0.83
N ASP A 82 7.26 6.39 0.44
CA ASP A 82 7.44 6.91 -0.91
C ASP A 82 7.53 5.81 -1.96
N ALA A 83 8.24 4.72 -1.66
CA ALA A 83 8.35 3.58 -2.57
C ALA A 83 7.01 2.85 -2.72
N LEU A 84 6.27 2.67 -1.63
CA LEU A 84 4.93 2.07 -1.65
C LEU A 84 3.93 2.97 -2.38
N ASP A 85 3.97 4.29 -2.18
CA ASP A 85 3.10 5.24 -2.89
C ASP A 85 3.36 5.23 -4.40
N LYS A 86 4.64 5.26 -4.82
CA LYS A 86 5.01 5.13 -6.23
C LYS A 86 4.55 3.79 -6.83
N HIS A 87 4.70 2.70 -6.08
CA HIS A 87 4.24 1.38 -6.50
C HIS A 87 2.72 1.36 -6.71
N VAL A 88 1.94 1.83 -5.73
CA VAL A 88 0.47 1.91 -5.82
C VAL A 88 0.03 2.81 -6.97
N ARG A 89 0.64 3.99 -7.14
CA ARG A 89 0.35 4.89 -8.27
C ARG A 89 0.58 4.22 -9.62
N THR A 90 1.64 3.43 -9.73
CA THR A 90 1.96 2.67 -10.95
C THR A 90 0.88 1.62 -11.24
N LEU A 91 0.48 0.84 -10.23
CA LEU A 91 -0.59 -0.16 -10.38
C LEU A 91 -1.90 0.48 -10.80
N LEU A 92 -2.30 1.58 -10.15
CA LEU A 92 -3.52 2.31 -10.46
C LEU A 92 -3.50 2.89 -11.87
N ALA A 93 -2.44 3.59 -12.27
CA ALA A 93 -2.33 4.23 -13.57
C ALA A 93 -2.28 3.20 -14.72
N ALA A 94 -1.60 2.07 -14.51
CA ALA A 94 -1.46 1.02 -15.51
C ALA A 94 -2.65 0.03 -15.53
N GLY A 95 -3.53 0.06 -14.52
CA GLY A 95 -4.62 -0.91 -14.39
C GLY A 95 -4.12 -2.34 -14.13
N ILE A 96 -2.99 -2.50 -13.44
CA ILE A 96 -2.32 -3.80 -13.21
C ILE A 96 -2.68 -4.33 -11.83
N GLU A 97 -2.95 -5.63 -11.75
CA GLU A 97 -3.25 -6.31 -10.49
C GLU A 97 -2.05 -6.32 -9.54
N PHE A 98 -2.31 -6.24 -8.22
CA PHE A 98 -1.27 -6.39 -7.22
C PHE A 98 -0.66 -7.80 -7.27
N ARG A 99 0.67 -7.87 -7.37
CA ARG A 99 1.43 -9.11 -7.24
C ARG A 99 2.51 -8.95 -6.19
N ARG A 100 2.58 -9.92 -5.27
CA ARG A 100 3.57 -9.91 -4.19
C ARG A 100 5.01 -9.90 -4.70
N ASP A 101 5.29 -10.56 -5.82
CA ASP A 101 6.62 -10.57 -6.44
C ASP A 101 7.08 -9.17 -6.87
N ASP A 102 6.17 -8.35 -7.41
CA ASP A 102 6.48 -6.98 -7.83
C ASP A 102 6.69 -6.05 -6.62
N LEU A 103 6.00 -6.32 -5.51
CA LEU A 103 6.26 -5.66 -4.23
C LEU A 103 7.65 -6.03 -3.70
N LEU A 104 8.02 -7.32 -3.70
CA LEU A 104 9.35 -7.76 -3.27
C LEU A 104 10.45 -7.10 -4.11
N LEU A 105 10.26 -6.98 -5.42
CA LEU A 105 11.18 -6.23 -6.29
C LEU A 105 11.27 -4.76 -5.90
N THR A 106 10.14 -4.13 -5.57
CA THR A 106 10.10 -2.74 -5.09
C THR A 106 10.89 -2.59 -3.78
N LEU A 107 10.68 -3.48 -2.82
CA LEU A 107 11.35 -3.47 -1.52
C LEU A 107 12.86 -3.76 -1.65
N SER A 108 13.26 -4.63 -2.58
CA SER A 108 14.68 -4.97 -2.81
C SER A 108 15.53 -3.78 -3.28
N ARG A 109 14.89 -2.73 -3.80
CA ARG A 109 15.55 -1.50 -4.27
C ARG A 109 15.72 -0.46 -3.17
N LEU A 110 15.13 -0.67 -2.00
CA LEU A 110 15.31 0.21 -0.85
C LEU A 110 16.68 -0.01 -0.20
N PRO A 111 17.27 1.04 0.39
CA PRO A 111 18.49 0.88 1.18
C PRO A 111 18.26 -0.09 2.33
N GLN A 112 19.25 -0.94 2.61
CA GLN A 112 19.14 -2.04 3.59
C GLN A 112 18.93 -1.55 5.03
N GLN A 113 19.32 -0.31 5.33
CA GLN A 113 19.10 0.37 6.61
C GLN A 113 17.80 1.20 6.56
N LEU A 114 16.66 0.51 6.61
CA LEU A 114 15.42 1.12 7.07
C LEU A 114 15.48 1.20 8.60
N GLU A 115 15.23 2.34 9.23
CA GLU A 115 15.09 2.39 10.70
C GLU A 115 13.62 2.14 11.03
N LEU A 116 13.28 0.94 11.49
CA LEU A 116 11.89 0.60 11.76
C LEU A 116 11.54 0.96 13.22
N PRO A 117 10.28 1.34 13.50
CA PRO A 117 9.89 1.81 14.83
C PRO A 117 10.06 0.75 15.93
N TRP A 118 10.04 -0.53 15.56
CA TRP A 118 10.27 -1.68 16.45
C TRP A 118 11.72 -2.17 16.51
N ASP A 119 12.66 -1.53 15.79
CA ASP A 119 14.10 -1.81 15.96
C ASP A 119 14.63 -1.19 17.27
N SER A 120 13.84 -0.32 17.92
CA SER A 120 14.08 0.18 19.28
C SER A 120 13.79 -0.93 20.29
N HIS A 121 14.82 -1.67 20.70
CA HIS A 121 14.78 -2.34 21.98
C HIS A 121 14.61 -1.25 23.05
N ASP A 122 13.42 -1.10 23.62
CA ASP A 122 13.30 -0.59 24.99
C ASP A 122 13.68 -1.76 25.91
N PRO A 123 14.91 -1.83 26.46
CA PRO A 123 15.06 -2.52 27.72
C PRO A 123 14.24 -1.69 28.72
N CYS A 124 13.19 -2.29 29.28
CA CYS A 124 12.54 -1.78 30.47
C CYS A 124 13.62 -1.26 31.43
N VAL A 125 13.70 0.06 31.60
CA VAL A 125 14.49 0.67 32.67
C VAL A 125 13.73 0.37 33.95
N ALA A 126 14.13 -0.71 34.60
CA ALA A 126 13.84 -0.91 36.00
C ALA A 126 14.53 0.20 36.79
N SER A 127 13.74 1.02 37.49
CA SER A 127 14.19 1.91 38.57
C SER A 127 13.12 1.92 39.63
#